data_AF-A0A0P6XA03-F1
#
_entry.id   AF-A0A0P6XA03-F1
#
_cell.length_a   1.000
_cell.length_b   1.000
_cell.length_c   1.000
_cell.angle_alpha   90.00
_cell.angle_beta   90.00
_cell.angle_gamma   90.00
#
_symmetry.space_group_name_H-M   'P 1'
#
loop_
_entity.id
_entity.type
_entity.pdbx_description
1 polymer ?
#
loop_
_entity_poly.entity_id
_entity_poly.type
_entity_poly.pdbx_seq_one_letter_code
_entity_poly.pdbx_strand_id
1 'polypeptide(L)'
;MIKKGILIGLLVLVSGFLVLGGINRTLAKTRGITLFHFIPGMAVADEPSQGNGVRLNLSESREGSSSSDWVTLEGLVTSVNELAIQVKMPDGSSIVLEDRAWEYAQLQGFGANAGDTLELTGFYEDDDFETAILSNLSSGEKLWLRNNSGRPMWAGKGK
;
A
#
# COMPACT_ATOMS: atom_id res chain seq x y z
N MET A 1 -24.97 -2.06 42.59
CA MET A 1 -23.64 -1.40 42.60
C MET A 1 -22.52 -2.24 41.95
N ILE A 2 -22.80 -3.46 41.47
CA ILE A 2 -21.80 -4.41 40.92
C ILE A 2 -21.43 -4.15 39.45
N LYS A 3 -22.27 -3.42 38.68
CA LYS A 3 -22.02 -3.14 37.25
C LYS A 3 -20.78 -2.28 36.98
N LYS A 4 -20.34 -1.46 37.94
CA LYS A 4 -19.18 -0.55 37.78
C LYS A 4 -17.83 -1.27 37.87
N GLY A 5 -17.77 -2.43 38.54
CA GLY A 5 -16.52 -3.19 38.69
C GLY A 5 -16.12 -3.99 37.44
N ILE A 6 -17.12 -4.40 36.63
CA ILE A 6 -16.91 -5.22 35.43
C ILE A 6 -16.19 -4.43 34.33
N LEU A 7 -16.49 -3.12 34.21
CA LEU A 7 -15.89 -2.27 33.18
C LEU A 7 -14.40 -2.01 33.42
N ILE A 8 -13.99 -1.85 34.69
CA ILE A 8 -12.59 -1.61 35.07
C ILE A 8 -11.76 -2.90 34.92
N GLY A 9 -12.33 -4.05 35.29
CA GLY A 9 -11.68 -5.35 35.09
C GLY A 9 -11.41 -5.67 33.61
N LEU A 10 -12.36 -5.33 32.73
CA LEU A 10 -12.22 -5.57 31.28
C LEU A 10 -11.12 -4.68 30.66
N LEU A 11 -10.99 -3.43 31.10
CA LEU A 11 -9.98 -2.50 30.58
C LEU A 11 -8.54 -2.90 30.94
N VAL A 12 -8.33 -3.45 32.14
CA VAL A 12 -7.00 -3.94 32.57
C VAL A 12 -6.61 -5.21 31.82
N LEU A 13 -7.58 -6.10 31.53
CA LEU A 13 -7.32 -7.34 30.80
C LEU A 13 -6.95 -7.08 29.34
N VAL A 14 -7.60 -6.11 28.68
CA VAL A 14 -7.26 -5.68 27.32
C VAL A 14 -5.86 -5.05 27.26
N SER A 15 -5.50 -4.23 28.25
CA SER A 15 -4.16 -3.61 28.29
C SER A 15 -3.04 -4.65 28.50
N GLY A 16 -3.28 -5.69 29.30
CA GLY A 16 -2.30 -6.77 29.51
C GLY A 16 -2.02 -7.59 28.25
N PHE A 17 -3.02 -7.80 27.39
CA PHE A 17 -2.87 -8.49 26.11
C PHE A 17 -2.10 -7.65 25.08
N LEU A 18 -2.27 -6.32 25.11
CA LEU A 18 -1.60 -5.40 24.18
C LEU A 18 -0.08 -5.38 24.37
N VAL A 19 0.40 -5.48 25.62
CA VAL A 19 1.85 -5.42 25.93
C VAL A 19 2.59 -6.67 25.45
N LEU A 20 1.92 -7.84 25.41
CA LEU A 20 2.50 -9.07 24.86
C LEU A 20 2.53 -9.09 23.33
N GLY A 21 1.64 -8.35 22.66
CA GLY A 21 1.61 -8.24 21.19
C GLY A 21 2.75 -7.39 20.60
N GLY A 22 3.41 -6.54 21.40
CA GLY A 22 4.44 -5.60 20.93
C GLY A 22 5.81 -6.23 20.60
N ILE A 23 6.06 -7.47 21.00
CA ILE A 23 7.40 -8.09 20.86
C ILE A 23 7.60 -8.74 19.48
N ASN A 24 6.53 -8.97 18.71
CA ASN A 24 6.62 -9.73 17.45
C ASN A 24 6.88 -8.88 16.17
N ARG A 25 7.25 -7.59 16.28
CA ARG A 25 7.51 -6.72 15.11
C ARG A 25 9.00 -6.41 14.90
N THR A 26 9.88 -7.41 15.00
CA THR A 26 11.27 -7.30 14.53
C THR A 26 11.69 -8.53 13.71
N LEU A 27 11.50 -8.49 12.39
CA LEU A 27 12.09 -9.35 11.33
C LEU A 27 11.37 -8.99 10.01
N ALA A 28 11.95 -8.53 8.91
CA ALA A 28 13.29 -8.09 8.59
C ALA A 28 13.20 -7.11 7.39
N LYS A 29 14.12 -6.15 7.36
CA LYS A 29 14.34 -5.22 6.25
C LYS A 29 15.33 -5.87 5.27
N THR A 30 14.87 -6.43 4.15
CA THR A 30 15.78 -6.83 3.07
C THR A 30 15.97 -5.67 2.11
N ARG A 31 17.08 -4.95 2.30
CA ARG A 31 17.58 -3.96 1.35
C ARG A 31 18.19 -4.73 0.18
N GLY A 32 17.56 -4.69 -0.99
CA GLY A 32 18.17 -5.17 -2.23
C GLY A 32 19.35 -4.28 -2.61
N ILE A 33 20.56 -4.73 -2.33
CA ILE A 33 21.81 -4.10 -2.76
C ILE A 33 22.46 -4.99 -3.82
N THR A 34 22.47 -4.45 -5.04
CA THR A 34 23.51 -4.50 -6.09
C THR A 34 24.21 -5.84 -6.41
N LEU A 35 23.92 -6.40 -7.59
CA LEU A 35 24.79 -7.36 -8.28
C LEU A 35 25.36 -6.74 -9.57
N PHE A 36 26.32 -5.83 -9.42
CA PHE A 36 27.32 -5.58 -10.46
C PHE A 36 28.51 -6.47 -10.15
N HIS A 37 28.61 -7.60 -10.84
CA HIS A 37 29.78 -8.47 -10.75
C HIS A 37 30.77 -8.11 -11.85
N PHE A 38 31.73 -7.25 -11.52
CA PHE A 38 32.91 -6.97 -12.34
C PHE A 38 34.00 -7.98 -11.94
N ILE A 39 34.43 -8.86 -12.85
CA ILE A 39 35.71 -9.60 -12.69
C ILE A 39 36.76 -8.93 -13.58
N PRO A 40 37.81 -8.31 -13.01
CA PRO A 40 39.00 -7.93 -13.76
C PRO A 40 39.92 -9.15 -13.91
N GLY A 41 40.28 -9.52 -15.15
CA GLY A 41 41.44 -10.40 -15.39
C GLY A 41 41.26 -11.64 -16.25
N MET A 42 40.48 -11.63 -17.33
CA MET A 42 40.64 -12.64 -18.40
C MET A 42 40.72 -12.00 -19.78
N ALA A 43 41.85 -12.24 -20.44
CA ALA A 43 42.17 -11.78 -21.77
C ALA A 43 41.94 -12.91 -22.79
N VAL A 44 41.19 -12.56 -23.84
CA VAL A 44 41.21 -13.03 -25.25
C VAL A 44 40.92 -14.51 -25.56
N ALA A 45 39.82 -14.74 -26.27
CA ALA A 45 39.81 -15.61 -27.44
C ALA A 45 38.94 -14.97 -28.54
N ASP A 46 39.55 -14.87 -29.71
CA ASP A 46 39.06 -14.30 -30.97
C ASP A 46 38.01 -15.22 -31.59
N GLU A 47 36.81 -14.71 -31.90
CA GLU A 47 35.94 -15.31 -32.92
C GLU A 47 35.17 -14.22 -33.71
N PRO A 48 35.28 -14.22 -35.06
CA PRO A 48 34.59 -13.27 -35.92
C PRO A 48 33.18 -13.77 -36.27
N SER A 49 32.15 -13.28 -35.57
CA SER A 49 30.77 -13.55 -35.97
C SER A 49 30.23 -12.43 -36.87
N GLN A 50 30.39 -12.65 -38.18
CA GLN A 50 29.78 -11.89 -39.25
C GLN A 50 28.27 -12.21 -39.36
N GLY A 51 27.43 -11.19 -39.16
CA GLY A 51 26.13 -11.04 -39.82
C GLY A 51 25.02 -12.06 -39.58
N ASN A 52 24.05 -11.71 -38.73
CA ASN A 52 22.64 -11.94 -39.08
C ASN A 52 21.78 -10.84 -38.47
N GLY A 53 21.13 -10.05 -39.33
CA GLY A 53 20.35 -8.89 -38.94
C GLY A 53 19.17 -9.29 -38.05
N VAL A 54 19.31 -9.07 -36.75
CA VAL A 54 18.16 -9.00 -35.85
C VAL A 54 17.40 -7.75 -36.25
N ARG A 55 16.33 -7.95 -37.02
CA ARG A 55 15.27 -6.97 -37.17
C ARG A 55 14.70 -6.74 -35.78
N LEU A 56 15.16 -5.67 -35.12
CA LEU A 56 14.49 -5.16 -33.94
C LEU A 56 13.10 -4.75 -34.39
N ASN A 57 12.15 -5.60 -34.09
CA ASN A 57 10.74 -5.28 -34.16
C ASN A 57 10.48 -4.25 -33.07
N LEU A 58 10.84 -2.98 -33.34
CA LEU A 58 10.39 -1.83 -32.57
C LEU A 58 8.95 -1.56 -33.00
N SER A 59 8.06 -2.52 -32.74
CA SER A 59 6.71 -2.16 -32.40
C SER A 59 6.80 -1.65 -30.98
N GLU A 60 7.00 -0.33 -30.86
CA GLU A 60 6.58 0.45 -29.70
C GLU A 60 5.22 -0.11 -29.27
N SER A 61 5.24 -0.97 -28.25
CA SER A 61 4.08 -1.11 -27.39
C SER A 61 3.83 0.31 -26.92
N ARG A 62 2.72 0.87 -27.39
CA ARG A 62 2.13 2.08 -26.85
C ARG A 62 1.99 1.87 -25.35
N GLU A 63 3.01 2.22 -24.59
CA GLU A 63 2.90 2.46 -23.17
C GLU A 63 2.18 3.79 -23.02
N GLY A 64 0.87 3.76 -23.29
CA GLY A 64 -0.08 4.60 -22.56
C GLY A 64 -0.20 4.03 -21.14
N SER A 65 0.93 3.92 -20.46
CA SER A 65 0.99 3.69 -19.02
C SER A 65 1.38 5.05 -18.48
N SER A 66 0.40 5.86 -18.09
CA SER A 66 0.68 6.98 -17.18
C SER A 66 1.27 6.36 -15.93
N SER A 67 2.59 6.21 -15.94
CA SER A 67 3.41 5.92 -14.78
C SER A 67 3.44 7.19 -13.95
N SER A 68 2.27 7.56 -13.38
CA SER A 68 2.31 8.37 -12.17
C SER A 68 3.19 7.60 -11.19
N ASP A 69 4.11 8.27 -10.51
CA ASP A 69 4.96 7.59 -9.54
C ASP A 69 4.07 7.09 -8.39
N TRP A 70 3.89 5.77 -8.30
CA TRP A 70 3.11 5.19 -7.21
C TRP A 70 3.92 5.34 -5.92
N VAL A 71 3.28 5.92 -4.89
CA VAL A 71 3.84 6.15 -3.56
C VAL A 71 3.09 5.31 -2.56
N THR A 72 3.82 4.69 -1.63
CA THR A 72 3.26 3.95 -0.49
C THR A 72 3.51 4.74 0.80
N LEU A 73 2.43 4.98 1.55
CA LEU A 73 2.41 5.70 2.81
C LEU A 73 1.84 4.81 3.91
N GLU A 74 2.47 4.76 5.09
CA GLU A 74 1.96 4.05 6.27
C GLU A 74 1.45 5.08 7.27
N GLY A 75 0.23 4.91 7.79
CA GLY A 75 -0.38 5.84 8.72
C GLY A 75 -1.34 5.18 9.71
N LEU A 76 -1.72 5.93 10.75
CA LEU A 76 -2.62 5.48 11.81
C LEU A 76 -4.03 6.00 11.57
N VAL A 77 -5.05 5.13 11.61
CA VAL A 77 -6.45 5.57 11.55
C VAL A 77 -6.80 6.37 12.80
N THR A 78 -7.18 7.63 12.61
CA THR A 78 -7.60 8.52 13.71
C THR A 78 -9.11 8.62 13.85
N SER A 79 -9.85 8.41 12.76
CA SER A 79 -11.30 8.42 12.74
C SER A 79 -11.83 7.56 11.61
N VAL A 80 -12.95 6.88 11.84
CA VAL A 80 -13.66 6.10 10.82
C VAL A 80 -15.16 6.21 11.09
N ASN A 81 -15.94 6.43 10.03
CA ASN A 81 -17.40 6.41 10.05
C ASN A 81 -17.92 5.97 8.67
N GLU A 82 -19.24 6.01 8.48
CA GLU A 82 -19.89 5.57 7.22
C GLU A 82 -19.47 6.41 5.99
N LEU A 83 -19.12 7.68 6.20
CA LEU A 83 -18.83 8.65 5.14
C LEU A 83 -17.34 8.74 4.79
N ALA A 84 -16.47 8.59 5.80
CA ALA A 84 -15.05 8.75 5.61
C ALA A 84 -14.20 7.98 6.62
N ILE A 85 -12.96 7.71 6.21
CA ILE A 85 -11.87 7.28 7.07
C ILE A 85 -10.72 8.29 7.00
N GLN A 86 -10.18 8.66 8.16
CA GLN A 86 -9.05 9.56 8.28
C GLN A 86 -7.83 8.81 8.81
N VAL A 87 -6.72 8.95 8.09
CA VAL A 87 -5.44 8.31 8.39
C VAL A 87 -4.39 9.40 8.60
N LYS A 88 -3.79 9.44 9.79
CA LYS A 88 -2.71 10.37 10.12
C LYS A 88 -1.36 9.77 9.76
N MET A 89 -0.61 10.51 8.96
CA MET A 89 0.75 10.15 8.54
C MET A 89 1.78 10.51 9.62
N PRO A 90 2.99 9.91 9.59
CA PRO A 90 4.05 10.18 10.57
C PRO A 90 4.56 11.63 10.57
N ASP A 91 4.46 12.31 9.43
CA ASP A 91 4.82 13.73 9.28
C ASP A 91 3.77 14.68 9.88
N GLY A 92 2.65 14.15 10.37
CA GLY A 92 1.55 14.90 10.97
C GLY A 92 0.45 15.30 9.99
N SER A 93 0.63 15.08 8.69
CA SER A 93 -0.42 15.25 7.69
C SER A 93 -1.51 14.18 7.85
N SER A 94 -2.67 14.40 7.22
CA SER A 94 -3.77 13.45 7.23
C SER A 94 -4.28 13.20 5.83
N ILE A 95 -4.51 11.93 5.49
CA ILE A 95 -5.21 11.52 4.28
C ILE A 95 -6.64 11.16 4.69
N VAL A 96 -7.61 11.67 3.94
CA VAL A 96 -9.02 11.35 4.10
C VAL A 96 -9.46 10.56 2.88
N LEU A 97 -9.99 9.35 3.08
CA LEU A 97 -10.75 8.65 2.04
C LEU A 97 -12.23 8.86 2.32
N GLU A 98 -12.93 9.39 1.34
CA GLU A 98 -14.36 9.67 1.39
C GLU A 98 -15.05 9.33 0.06
N ASP A 99 -16.31 9.73 -0.08
CA ASP A 99 -17.14 9.53 -1.27
C ASP A 99 -17.12 8.08 -1.78
N ARG A 100 -17.00 7.92 -3.11
CA ARG A 100 -17.08 6.63 -3.80
C ARG A 100 -15.92 5.71 -3.45
N ALA A 101 -14.75 6.24 -3.08
CA ALA A 101 -13.61 5.43 -2.73
C ALA A 101 -13.86 4.67 -1.42
N TRP A 102 -14.34 5.37 -0.39
CA TRP A 102 -14.68 4.75 0.89
C TRP A 102 -15.95 3.91 0.84
N GLU A 103 -16.99 4.38 0.14
CA GLU A 103 -18.20 3.58 -0.12
C GLU A 103 -17.85 2.25 -0.78
N TYR A 104 -17.03 2.30 -1.84
CA TYR A 104 -16.57 1.09 -2.52
C TYR A 104 -15.76 0.18 -1.60
N ALA A 105 -14.86 0.74 -0.78
CA ALA A 105 -14.09 -0.04 0.18
C ALA A 105 -14.98 -0.83 1.15
N GLN A 106 -15.97 -0.17 1.74
CA GLN A 106 -16.94 -0.79 2.63
C GLN A 106 -17.78 -1.87 1.92
N LEU A 107 -18.21 -1.61 0.68
CA LEU A 107 -18.95 -2.60 -0.13
C LEU A 107 -18.12 -3.83 -0.49
N GLN A 108 -16.80 -3.69 -0.60
CA GLN A 108 -15.88 -4.82 -0.79
C GLN A 108 -15.53 -5.55 0.53
N GLY A 109 -16.09 -5.09 1.66
CA GLY A 109 -15.89 -5.68 2.98
C GLY A 109 -14.61 -5.24 3.68
N PHE A 110 -13.94 -4.19 3.19
CA PHE A 110 -12.75 -3.67 3.86
C PHE A 110 -13.13 -3.01 5.18
N GLY A 111 -12.54 -3.48 6.28
CA GLY A 111 -12.75 -2.95 7.63
C GLY A 111 -11.51 -2.27 8.19
N ALA A 112 -11.73 -1.17 8.91
CA ALA A 112 -10.69 -0.52 9.71
C ALA A 112 -11.31 0.15 10.93
N ASN A 113 -10.56 0.19 12.03
CA ASN A 113 -10.94 0.83 13.28
C ASN A 113 -9.96 1.95 13.62
N ALA A 114 -10.41 2.93 14.40
CA ALA A 114 -9.49 3.91 14.98
C ALA A 114 -8.39 3.19 15.79
N GLY A 115 -7.13 3.54 15.53
CA GLY A 115 -5.96 2.87 16.07
C GLY A 115 -5.34 1.80 15.17
N ASP A 116 -6.00 1.40 14.07
CA ASP A 116 -5.39 0.51 13.09
C ASP A 116 -4.29 1.21 12.29
N THR A 117 -3.29 0.43 11.86
CA THR A 117 -2.25 0.91 10.95
C THR A 117 -2.63 0.54 9.52
N LEU A 118 -2.75 1.53 8.64
CA LEU A 118 -3.01 1.33 7.23
C LEU A 118 -1.77 1.63 6.40
N GLU A 119 -1.56 0.81 5.38
CA GLU A 119 -0.68 1.10 4.25
C GLU A 119 -1.55 1.55 3.08
N LEU A 120 -1.33 2.77 2.62
CA LEU A 120 -2.00 3.39 1.49
C LEU A 120 -1.02 3.43 0.32
N THR A 121 -1.33 2.78 -0.79
CA THR A 121 -0.55 2.95 -2.02
C THR A 121 -1.39 3.72 -3.04
N GLY A 122 -0.80 4.76 -3.62
CA GLY A 122 -1.51 5.72 -4.45
C GLY A 122 -0.56 6.54 -5.30
N PHE A 123 -1.04 7.65 -5.84
CA PHE A 123 -0.26 8.62 -6.60
C PHE A 123 -0.75 10.04 -6.28
N TYR A 124 0.04 11.06 -6.59
CA TYR A 124 -0.38 12.45 -6.46
C TYR A 124 -0.96 12.97 -7.77
N GLU A 125 -2.09 13.65 -7.71
CA GLU A 125 -2.72 14.39 -8.80
C GLU A 125 -3.07 15.79 -8.27
N ASP A 126 -2.50 16.84 -8.87
CA ASP A 126 -2.72 18.25 -8.45
C ASP A 126 -2.57 18.50 -6.93
N ASP A 127 -1.51 17.92 -6.33
CA ASP A 127 -1.18 17.92 -4.89
C ASP A 127 -2.09 17.05 -3.99
N ASP A 128 -3.15 16.46 -4.54
CA ASP A 128 -4.02 15.53 -3.83
C ASP A 128 -3.53 14.09 -3.93
N PHE A 129 -3.53 13.37 -2.80
CA PHE A 129 -3.13 11.97 -2.78
C PHE A 129 -4.29 11.04 -3.12
N GLU A 130 -4.18 10.36 -4.25
CA GLU A 130 -5.18 9.43 -4.75
C GLU A 130 -4.86 7.99 -4.36
N THR A 131 -5.69 7.42 -3.50
CA THR A 131 -5.47 6.06 -3.01
C THR A 131 -5.92 5.02 -4.04
N ALA A 132 -5.01 4.14 -4.42
CA ALA A 132 -5.23 3.05 -5.37
C ALA A 132 -5.34 1.67 -4.69
N ILE A 133 -4.63 1.47 -3.59
CA ILE A 133 -4.65 0.23 -2.79
C ILE A 133 -4.71 0.60 -1.31
N LEU A 134 -5.59 -0.09 -0.60
CA LEU A 134 -5.69 -0.08 0.86
C LEU A 134 -5.18 -1.41 1.41
N SER A 135 -4.25 -1.38 2.36
CA SER A 135 -3.92 -2.54 3.18
C SER A 135 -4.08 -2.19 4.66
N ASN A 136 -4.88 -2.95 5.41
CA ASN A 136 -4.94 -2.85 6.86
C ASN A 136 -3.89 -3.80 7.45
N LEU A 137 -2.82 -3.24 8.02
CA LEU A 137 -1.72 -4.02 8.58
C LEU A 137 -2.09 -4.69 9.92
N SER A 138 -3.14 -4.21 10.59
CA SER A 138 -3.67 -4.83 11.81
C SER A 138 -4.45 -6.12 11.50
N SER A 139 -5.28 -6.10 10.45
CA SER A 139 -6.14 -7.24 10.07
C SER A 139 -5.53 -8.13 8.97
N GLY A 140 -4.56 -7.61 8.21
CA GLY A 140 -4.01 -8.26 7.02
C GLY A 140 -4.87 -8.12 5.76
N GLU A 141 -5.96 -7.34 5.82
CA GLU A 141 -6.85 -7.12 4.67
C GLU A 141 -6.19 -6.23 3.63
N LYS A 142 -6.44 -6.53 2.34
CA LYS A 142 -5.92 -5.75 1.22
C LYS A 142 -6.98 -5.59 0.14
N LEU A 143 -7.19 -4.37 -0.33
CA LEU A 143 -8.17 -4.02 -1.33
C LEU A 143 -7.59 -3.09 -2.40
N TRP A 144 -7.89 -3.39 -3.66
CA TRP A 144 -7.60 -2.50 -4.79
C TRP A 144 -8.82 -1.60 -5.05
N LEU A 145 -8.62 -0.30 -4.94
CA LEU A 145 -9.59 0.75 -5.25
C LEU A 145 -9.52 1.18 -6.72
N ARG A 146 -8.32 1.15 -7.30
CA ARG A 146 -8.03 1.56 -8.68
C ARG A 146 -7.22 0.47 -9.38
N ASN A 147 -7.31 0.43 -10.71
CA ASN A 147 -6.45 -0.46 -11.50
C ASN A 147 -5.02 0.11 -11.66
N ASN A 148 -4.15 -0.59 -12.37
CA ASN A 148 -2.77 -0.17 -12.65
C ASN A 148 -2.64 1.16 -13.41
N SER A 149 -3.70 1.61 -14.09
CA SER A 149 -3.75 2.90 -14.80
C SER A 149 -4.35 4.02 -13.93
N GLY A 150 -4.62 3.78 -12.64
CA GLY A 150 -5.27 4.74 -11.75
C GLY A 150 -6.80 4.83 -11.92
N ARG A 151 -7.39 4.06 -12.84
CA ARG A 151 -8.84 4.09 -13.09
C ARG A 151 -9.58 3.47 -11.91
N PRO A 152 -10.59 4.16 -11.35
CA PRO A 152 -11.38 3.60 -10.26
C PRO A 152 -12.10 2.30 -10.64
N MET A 153 -12.14 1.36 -9.70
CA MET A 153 -12.84 0.08 -9.86
C MET A 153 -14.37 0.25 -9.80
N TRP A 154 -14.86 1.35 -9.20
CA TRP A 154 -16.27 1.74 -9.23
C TRP A 154 -16.68 2.47 -10.51
N ALA A 155 -15.72 2.92 -11.35
CA ALA A 155 -16.03 3.61 -12.58
C ALA A 155 -16.60 2.63 -13.63
N GLY A 156 -17.83 2.86 -14.09
CA GLY A 156 -18.46 2.09 -15.17
C GLY A 156 -19.72 1.31 -14.77
N LYS A 157 -20.12 1.35 -13.50
CA LYS A 157 -21.42 0.80 -13.02
C LYS A 157 -22.51 1.88 -12.95
N GLY A 158 -22.54 2.80 -13.91
CA GLY A 158 -23.62 3.78 -14.01
C GLY A 158 -24.84 3.17 -14.68
N LYS A 159 -25.85 2.79 -13.89
CA LYS A 159 -27.27 2.78 -14.28
C LYS A 159 -28.12 3.14 -13.08
#